data_AF-A0A6J9XAC1-F1
#
_entry.id   AF-A0A6J9XAC1-F1
#
_cell.length_a   1.000
_cell.length_b   1.000
_cell.length_c   1.000
_cell.angle_alpha   90.00
_cell.angle_beta   90.00
_cell.angle_gamma   90.00
#
_symmetry.space_group_name_H-M   'P 1'
#
loop_
_entity.id
_entity.type
_entity.pdbx_description
1 polymer ?
#
loop_
_entity_poly.entity_id
_entity_poly.type
_entity_poly.pdbx_seq_one_letter_code
_entity_poly.pdbx_strand_id
1 'polypeptide(L)'
;MMRYLKRVVLYIIVMVLSVFIIGCDKSSDTSEKPKEDSKEAQIKKSFAKTLDMYPTENLEDFYDKEGYRDGEFKKDDKGTWLIRSEIVKQPKGKVMKTRGMQLYINRNTKTAKGFFVLKEISEKNNHVNKDKEEKYEVKMVGNKIIPTEQINDEKIKKEIENFKFFVQYGNFKNFEKYNNGEFSYNPEAPIYSAKYQLQNDD
;
A
#
# COMPACT_ATOMS: atom_id res chain seq x y z
N MET A 1 59.60 10.17 53.49
CA MET A 1 58.20 10.66 53.32
C MET A 1 57.83 10.90 51.86
N MET A 2 58.57 11.71 51.08
CA MET A 2 58.30 11.92 49.63
C MET A 2 58.36 10.67 48.74
N ARG A 3 59.22 9.70 49.04
CA ARG A 3 59.36 8.46 48.26
C ARG A 3 58.17 7.50 48.43
N TYR A 4 57.50 7.56 49.59
CA TYR A 4 56.29 6.80 49.88
C TYR A 4 55.08 7.45 49.20
N LEU A 5 54.97 8.78 49.30
CA LEU A 5 53.93 9.55 48.61
C LEU A 5 53.95 9.34 47.09
N LYS A 6 55.14 9.32 46.47
CA LYS A 6 55.29 9.01 45.03
C LYS A 6 54.87 7.58 44.68
N ARG A 7 55.11 6.59 45.55
CA ARG A 7 54.67 5.19 45.34
C ARG A 7 53.15 5.05 45.50
N VAL A 8 52.55 5.76 46.45
CA VAL A 8 51.09 5.77 46.67
C VAL A 8 50.37 6.45 45.50
N VAL A 9 50.87 7.59 45.02
CA VAL A 9 50.32 8.27 43.83
C VAL A 9 50.46 7.40 42.57
N LEU A 10 51.59 6.70 42.40
CA LEU A 10 51.77 5.76 41.30
C LEU A 10 50.76 4.60 41.38
N TYR A 11 50.50 4.07 42.58
CA TYR A 11 49.52 3.01 42.80
C TYR A 11 48.08 3.45 42.49
N ILE A 12 47.72 4.69 42.85
CA ILE A 12 46.40 5.27 42.55
C ILE A 12 46.24 5.44 41.03
N ILE A 13 47.28 5.92 40.32
CA ILE A 13 47.25 6.06 38.85
C ILE A 13 47.11 4.69 38.17
N VAL A 14 47.80 3.66 38.64
CA VAL A 14 47.69 2.29 38.10
C VAL A 14 46.31 1.69 38.36
N MET A 15 45.71 1.92 39.55
CA MET A 15 44.33 1.52 39.83
C MET A 15 43.32 2.22 38.92
N VAL A 16 43.44 3.53 38.71
CA VAL A 16 42.57 4.28 37.79
C VAL A 16 42.71 3.79 36.34
N LEU A 17 43.92 3.43 35.89
CA LEU A 17 44.14 2.83 34.57
C LEU A 17 43.56 1.42 34.43
N SER A 18 43.54 0.62 35.51
CA SER A 18 42.92 -0.72 35.48
C SER A 18 41.39 -0.68 35.35
N VAL A 19 40.73 0.39 35.80
CA VAL A 19 39.28 0.58 35.61
C VAL A 19 38.93 0.88 34.14
N PHE A 20 39.86 1.45 33.37
CA PHE A 20 39.69 1.69 31.93
C PHE A 20 39.98 0.47 31.04
N ILE A 21 40.50 -0.64 31.60
CA ILE A 21 40.76 -1.90 30.87
C ILE A 21 39.67 -2.96 31.15
N ILE A 22 38.63 -2.64 31.92
CA ILE A 22 37.34 -3.38 31.93
C ILE A 22 36.37 -2.71 30.94
N GLY A 23 36.89 -2.41 29.75
CA GLY A 23 36.14 -1.88 28.60
C GLY A 23 36.53 -2.58 27.29
N CYS A 24 37.23 -3.70 27.38
CA CYS A 24 37.63 -4.52 26.25
C CYS A 24 37.41 -6.00 26.56
N ASP A 25 36.19 -6.32 26.98
CA ASP A 25 35.62 -7.65 26.80
C ASP A 25 34.18 -7.44 26.33
N LYS A 26 34.01 -7.24 25.01
CA LYS A 26 32.69 -7.26 24.38
C LYS A 26 32.23 -8.71 24.25
N SER A 27 32.05 -9.35 25.40
CA SER A 27 31.11 -10.45 25.57
C SER A 27 29.92 -9.90 26.36
N SER A 28 29.18 -9.00 25.71
CA SER A 28 27.80 -8.72 26.08
C SER A 28 26.95 -9.20 24.91
N ASP A 29 26.61 -10.48 24.94
CA ASP A 29 25.40 -11.03 24.31
C ASP A 29 24.17 -10.41 25.01
N THR A 30 24.07 -9.09 24.90
CA THR A 30 22.99 -8.23 25.39
C THR A 30 23.02 -6.92 24.60
N SER A 31 23.53 -6.93 23.37
CA SER A 31 22.81 -6.19 22.34
C SER A 31 21.48 -6.92 22.19
N GLU A 32 20.43 -6.42 22.84
CA GLU A 32 19.14 -6.40 22.18
C GLU A 32 19.38 -5.68 20.85
N LYS A 33 19.82 -6.44 19.82
CA LYS A 33 19.48 -6.09 18.45
C LYS A 33 17.97 -5.86 18.54
N PRO A 34 17.45 -4.67 18.16
CA PRO A 34 15.99 -4.52 18.11
C PRO A 34 15.50 -5.75 17.36
N LYS A 35 14.62 -6.55 17.98
CA LYS A 35 14.06 -7.75 17.34
C LYS A 35 13.60 -7.27 15.98
N GLU A 36 14.35 -7.59 14.94
CA GLU A 36 13.97 -7.20 13.60
C GLU A 36 12.66 -7.95 13.38
N ASP A 37 11.57 -7.20 13.27
CA ASP A 37 10.25 -7.75 13.00
C ASP A 37 10.42 -8.78 11.87
N SER A 38 9.85 -9.98 12.03
CA SER A 38 9.93 -11.00 10.99
C SER A 38 9.50 -10.40 9.65
N LYS A 39 10.01 -10.91 8.52
CA LYS A 39 9.60 -10.38 7.20
C LYS A 39 8.08 -10.38 7.04
N GLU A 40 7.40 -11.37 7.61
CA GLU A 40 5.94 -11.42 7.68
C GLU A 40 5.33 -10.23 8.45
N ALA A 41 5.85 -9.89 9.64
CA ALA A 41 5.40 -8.74 10.41
C ALA A 41 5.64 -7.41 9.67
N GLN A 42 6.78 -7.27 8.98
CA GLN A 42 7.07 -6.12 8.12
C GLN A 42 6.06 -6.03 6.95
N ILE A 43 5.75 -7.15 6.30
CA ILE A 43 4.77 -7.25 5.21
C ILE A 43 3.37 -6.89 5.69
N LYS A 44 2.90 -7.47 6.82
CA LYS A 44 1.59 -7.17 7.41
C LYS A 44 1.45 -5.68 7.71
N LYS A 45 2.45 -5.09 8.38
CA LYS A 45 2.46 -3.66 8.69
C LYS A 45 2.44 -2.78 7.44
N SER A 46 3.08 -3.21 6.36
CA SER A 46 3.02 -2.52 5.06
C SER A 46 1.61 -2.54 4.50
N PHE A 47 0.96 -3.71 4.45
CA PHE A 47 -0.42 -3.84 3.97
C PHE A 47 -1.43 -3.11 4.86
N ALA A 48 -1.27 -3.14 6.18
CA ALA A 48 -2.15 -2.45 7.12
C ALA A 48 -2.27 -0.94 6.81
N LYS A 49 -1.17 -0.27 6.41
CA LYS A 49 -1.20 1.14 5.99
C LYS A 49 -2.11 1.38 4.78
N THR A 50 -2.11 0.45 3.82
CA THR A 50 -3.00 0.53 2.65
C THR A 50 -4.44 0.23 3.03
N LEU A 51 -4.66 -0.79 3.86
CA LEU A 51 -5.99 -1.23 4.29
C LEU A 51 -6.67 -0.25 5.25
N ASP A 52 -5.91 0.58 5.97
CA ASP A 52 -6.44 1.66 6.82
C ASP A 52 -7.18 2.75 6.02
N MET A 53 -6.97 2.82 4.69
CA MET A 53 -7.76 3.70 3.83
C MET A 53 -9.21 3.25 3.64
N TYR A 54 -9.56 2.04 4.09
CA TYR A 54 -10.85 1.41 3.85
C TYR A 54 -11.72 1.39 5.13
N PRO A 55 -12.96 1.90 5.09
CA PRO A 55 -13.55 2.67 4.00
C PRO A 55 -13.16 4.16 4.02
N THR A 56 -13.04 4.75 2.84
CA THR A 56 -13.12 6.20 2.60
C THR A 56 -14.38 6.46 1.79
N GLU A 57 -15.51 6.63 2.47
CA GLU A 57 -16.85 6.73 1.86
C GLU A 57 -16.98 7.95 0.93
N ASN A 58 -16.39 9.08 1.33
CA ASN A 58 -16.33 10.29 0.54
C ASN A 58 -15.01 10.41 -0.21
N LEU A 59 -15.05 10.29 -1.54
CA LEU A 59 -13.86 10.38 -2.38
C LEU A 59 -13.23 11.78 -2.38
N GLU A 60 -13.96 12.82 -1.99
CA GLU A 60 -13.39 14.17 -1.85
C GLU A 60 -12.38 14.24 -0.71
N ASP A 61 -12.43 13.33 0.28
CA ASP A 61 -11.45 13.27 1.36
C ASP A 61 -10.02 13.03 0.83
N PHE A 62 -9.88 12.39 -0.34
CA PHE A 62 -8.58 12.19 -1.00
C PHE A 62 -7.93 13.50 -1.44
N TYR A 63 -8.68 14.59 -1.57
CA TYR A 63 -8.10 15.89 -1.86
C TYR A 63 -7.20 16.40 -0.73
N ASP A 64 -7.48 16.02 0.52
CA ASP A 64 -6.74 16.47 1.69
C ASP A 64 -5.84 15.37 2.28
N LYS A 65 -6.14 14.09 2.03
CA LYS A 65 -5.27 12.96 2.42
C LYS A 65 -3.91 13.01 1.71
N GLU A 66 -2.84 12.99 2.50
CA GLU A 66 -1.47 12.90 2.01
C GLU A 66 -0.98 11.44 2.03
N GLY A 67 -0.40 10.99 0.92
CA GLY A 67 0.25 9.69 0.80
C GLY A 67 1.76 9.78 1.08
N TYR A 68 2.46 8.66 0.88
CA TYR A 68 3.92 8.64 0.92
C TYR A 68 4.51 9.52 -0.19
N ARG A 69 5.58 10.25 0.13
CA ARG A 69 6.31 11.14 -0.79
C ARG A 69 7.78 10.74 -0.80
N ASP A 70 8.32 10.58 -1.99
CA ASP A 70 9.73 10.31 -2.25
C ASP A 70 10.39 11.45 -3.05
N GLY A 71 11.61 11.21 -3.55
CA GLY A 71 12.38 12.19 -4.31
C GLY A 71 11.81 12.55 -5.68
N GLU A 72 10.79 11.83 -6.18
CA GLU A 72 10.18 12.08 -7.48
C GLU A 72 9.14 13.22 -7.43
N PHE A 73 8.70 13.61 -6.23
CA PHE A 73 7.75 14.71 -6.05
C PHE A 73 8.47 16.07 -6.09
N LYS A 74 7.98 16.96 -6.95
CA LYS A 74 8.37 18.37 -6.89
C LYS A 74 7.89 18.98 -5.56
N LYS A 75 8.61 19.99 -5.07
CA LYS A 75 8.35 20.65 -3.77
C LYS A 75 6.88 21.06 -3.58
N ASP A 76 6.29 21.68 -4.61
CA ASP A 76 4.93 22.22 -4.54
C ASP A 76 3.87 21.25 -5.12
N ASP A 77 4.29 20.07 -5.59
CA ASP A 77 3.34 19.05 -6.07
C ASP A 77 2.75 18.28 -4.88
N LYS A 78 1.45 18.47 -4.64
CA LYS A 78 0.68 17.77 -3.60
C LYS A 78 0.37 16.31 -3.98
N GLY A 79 0.59 15.91 -5.23
CA GLY A 79 0.35 14.57 -5.73
C GLY A 79 -1.08 14.33 -6.24
N THR A 80 -1.27 13.15 -6.82
CA THR A 80 -2.55 12.68 -7.36
C THR A 80 -2.81 11.28 -6.86
N TRP A 81 -3.98 11.04 -6.28
CA TRP A 81 -4.43 9.68 -5.97
C TRP A 81 -4.99 9.04 -7.24
N LEU A 82 -4.49 7.85 -7.58
CA LEU A 82 -5.11 6.99 -8.58
C LEU A 82 -5.88 5.91 -7.84
N ILE A 83 -7.21 5.94 -7.94
CA ILE A 83 -8.07 4.87 -7.44
C ILE A 83 -8.64 4.08 -8.61
N ARG A 84 -8.67 2.76 -8.47
CA ARG A 84 -9.17 1.84 -9.50
C ARG A 84 -9.90 0.69 -8.83
N SER A 85 -11.05 0.33 -9.37
CA SER A 85 -11.80 -0.86 -8.96
C SER A 85 -12.35 -1.55 -10.18
N GLU A 86 -12.12 -2.85 -10.28
CA GLU A 86 -12.51 -3.65 -11.43
C GLU A 86 -13.04 -5.01 -11.01
N ILE A 87 -13.99 -5.51 -11.79
CA ILE A 87 -14.49 -6.87 -11.71
C ILE A 87 -14.16 -7.55 -13.02
N VAL A 88 -13.39 -8.63 -12.94
CA VAL A 88 -13.05 -9.51 -14.07
C VAL A 88 -13.82 -10.81 -13.91
N LYS A 89 -14.58 -11.20 -14.93
CA LYS A 89 -15.33 -12.47 -14.96
C LYS A 89 -14.93 -13.27 -16.19
N GLN A 90 -14.41 -14.47 -15.99
CA GLN A 90 -14.09 -15.42 -17.06
C GLN A 90 -14.58 -16.82 -16.68
N PRO A 91 -15.83 -17.17 -16.96
CA PRO A 91 -16.29 -18.55 -16.86
C PRO A 91 -15.47 -19.45 -17.80
N LYS A 92 -15.20 -20.70 -17.40
CA LYS A 92 -14.42 -21.65 -18.20
C LYS A 92 -14.98 -21.77 -19.63
N GLY A 93 -14.13 -21.49 -20.62
CA GLY A 93 -14.48 -21.55 -22.04
C GLY A 93 -15.40 -20.42 -22.55
N LYS A 94 -15.57 -19.34 -21.78
CA LYS A 94 -16.33 -18.15 -22.19
C LYS A 94 -15.41 -16.93 -22.30
N VAL A 95 -15.92 -15.88 -22.95
CA VAL A 95 -15.25 -14.58 -23.07
C VAL A 95 -14.98 -14.00 -21.68
N MET A 96 -13.75 -13.52 -21.46
CA MET A 96 -13.39 -12.74 -20.28
C MET A 96 -13.99 -11.35 -20.42
N LYS A 97 -14.73 -10.91 -19.40
CA LYS A 97 -15.31 -9.57 -19.36
C LYS A 97 -14.79 -8.80 -18.16
N THR A 98 -14.31 -7.60 -18.39
CA THR A 98 -13.86 -6.65 -17.36
C THR A 98 -14.78 -5.44 -17.35
N ARG A 99 -15.15 -5.03 -16.15
CA ARG A 99 -15.91 -3.80 -15.89
C ARG A 99 -15.27 -3.07 -14.73
N GLY A 100 -15.04 -1.78 -14.83
CA GLY A 100 -14.44 -1.03 -13.74
C GLY A 100 -14.23 0.43 -14.04
N MET A 101 -13.71 1.15 -13.06
CA MET A 101 -13.47 2.58 -13.17
C MET A 101 -12.09 2.90 -12.62
N GLN A 102 -11.44 3.88 -13.25
CA GLN A 102 -10.23 4.51 -12.78
C GLN A 102 -10.46 6.01 -12.63
N LEU A 103 -10.04 6.59 -11.51
CA LEU A 103 -10.19 8.01 -11.22
C LEU A 103 -8.85 8.57 -10.71
N TYR A 104 -8.43 9.68 -11.32
CA TYR A 104 -7.29 10.49 -10.90
C TYR A 104 -7.80 11.66 -10.09
N ILE A 105 -7.53 11.67 -8.79
CA ILE A 105 -7.94 12.71 -7.83
C ILE A 105 -6.74 13.62 -7.58
N ASN A 106 -6.69 14.75 -8.27
CA ASN A 106 -5.56 15.68 -8.23
C ASN A 106 -5.70 16.64 -7.03
N ARG A 107 -4.76 16.54 -6.07
CA ARG A 107 -4.76 17.37 -4.85
C ARG A 107 -4.37 18.82 -5.12
N ASN A 108 -3.65 19.09 -6.20
CA ASN A 108 -3.22 20.44 -6.59
C ASN A 108 -4.39 21.27 -7.11
N THR A 109 -5.15 20.70 -8.05
CA THR A 109 -6.27 21.40 -8.70
C THR A 109 -7.61 21.19 -7.99
N LYS A 110 -7.68 20.26 -7.03
CA LYS A 110 -8.93 19.82 -6.39
C LYS A 110 -9.98 19.38 -7.41
N THR A 111 -9.52 18.68 -8.45
CA THR A 111 -10.38 18.11 -9.50
C THR A 111 -10.12 16.62 -9.64
N ALA A 112 -11.15 15.86 -10.02
CA ALA A 112 -11.00 14.44 -10.29
C ALA A 112 -11.62 14.05 -11.64
N LYS A 113 -10.83 13.35 -12.46
CA LYS A 113 -11.19 12.90 -13.81
C LYS A 113 -10.72 11.47 -14.01
N GLY A 114 -11.39 10.75 -14.90
CA GLY A 114 -11.08 9.35 -15.12
C GLY A 114 -11.91 8.77 -16.23
N PHE A 115 -12.02 7.45 -16.23
CA PHE A 115 -12.82 6.74 -17.21
C PHE A 115 -13.37 5.44 -16.62
N PHE A 116 -14.56 5.08 -17.07
CA PHE A 116 -15.14 3.76 -16.90
C PHE A 116 -14.74 2.87 -18.08
N VAL A 117 -14.36 1.62 -17.82
CA VAL A 117 -13.84 0.67 -18.80
C VAL A 117 -14.78 -0.53 -18.91
N LEU A 118 -15.12 -0.88 -20.15
CA LEU A 118 -15.65 -2.18 -20.53
C LEU A 118 -14.62 -2.88 -21.41
N LYS A 119 -14.17 -4.07 -21.01
CA LYS A 119 -13.24 -4.87 -21.81
C LYS A 119 -13.78 -6.28 -22.04
N GLU A 120 -13.64 -6.78 -23.27
CA GLU A 120 -13.96 -8.16 -23.63
C GLU A 120 -12.77 -8.80 -24.35
N ILE A 121 -12.27 -9.91 -23.79
CA ILE A 121 -11.18 -10.70 -24.39
C ILE A 121 -11.72 -12.10 -24.70
N SER A 122 -11.61 -12.53 -25.96
CA SER A 122 -11.90 -13.90 -26.37
C SER A 122 -10.63 -14.66 -26.72
N GLU A 123 -10.51 -15.87 -26.19
CA GLU A 123 -9.37 -16.76 -26.38
C GLU A 123 -9.82 -18.06 -27.04
N LYS A 124 -9.03 -18.55 -28.01
CA LYS A 124 -9.19 -19.86 -28.65
C LYS A 124 -7.80 -20.42 -28.86
N ASN A 125 -7.58 -21.67 -28.45
CA ASN A 125 -6.28 -22.36 -28.53
C ASN A 125 -5.13 -21.55 -27.89
N ASN A 126 -5.36 -20.90 -26.75
CA ASN A 126 -4.38 -20.03 -26.07
C ASN A 126 -3.92 -18.80 -26.87
N HIS A 127 -4.63 -18.43 -27.92
CA HIS A 127 -4.43 -17.18 -28.64
C HIS A 127 -5.61 -16.23 -28.39
N VAL A 128 -5.30 -14.94 -28.17
CA VAL A 128 -6.30 -13.88 -28.15
C VAL A 128 -6.81 -13.68 -29.57
N ASN A 129 -8.11 -13.89 -29.79
CA ASN A 129 -8.73 -13.76 -31.10
C ASN A 129 -9.52 -12.45 -31.23
N LYS A 130 -9.98 -11.89 -30.12
CA LYS A 130 -10.65 -10.59 -30.08
C LYS A 130 -10.32 -9.90 -28.76
N ASP A 131 -9.86 -8.66 -28.86
CA ASP A 131 -9.77 -7.71 -27.75
C ASP A 131 -10.62 -6.49 -28.12
N LYS A 132 -11.64 -6.20 -27.30
CA LYS A 132 -12.48 -5.01 -27.45
C LYS A 132 -12.45 -4.24 -26.14
N GLU A 133 -12.12 -2.97 -26.22
CA GLU A 133 -12.15 -2.04 -25.09
C GLU A 133 -13.00 -0.83 -25.45
N GLU A 134 -13.91 -0.46 -24.54
CA GLU A 134 -14.67 0.78 -24.60
C GLU A 134 -14.38 1.59 -23.32
N LYS A 135 -14.19 2.90 -23.49
CA LYS A 135 -13.96 3.83 -22.39
C LYS A 135 -14.99 4.95 -22.43
N TYR A 136 -15.51 5.28 -21.25
CA TYR A 136 -16.43 6.38 -21.05
C TYR A 136 -15.77 7.37 -20.09
N GLU A 137 -15.48 8.58 -20.56
CA GLU A 137 -14.87 9.61 -19.74
C GLU A 137 -15.81 10.08 -18.62
N VAL A 138 -15.25 10.28 -17.44
CA VAL A 138 -15.99 10.69 -16.24
C VAL A 138 -15.23 11.76 -15.45
N LYS A 139 -15.97 12.52 -14.68
CA LYS A 139 -15.46 13.41 -13.63
C LYS A 139 -16.18 13.13 -12.32
N MET A 140 -15.56 13.49 -11.21
CA MET A 140 -16.21 13.46 -9.90
C MET A 140 -16.50 14.89 -9.43
N VAL A 141 -17.73 15.12 -8.96
CA VAL A 141 -18.17 16.38 -8.32
C VAL A 141 -19.08 16.03 -7.15
N GLY A 142 -18.77 16.50 -5.94
CA GLY A 142 -19.61 16.26 -4.76
C GLY A 142 -19.78 14.78 -4.45
N ASN A 143 -18.68 14.01 -4.46
CA ASN A 143 -18.65 12.54 -4.29
C ASN A 143 -19.50 11.73 -5.29
N LYS A 144 -19.94 12.34 -6.40
CA LYS A 144 -20.72 11.69 -7.46
C LYS A 144 -19.91 11.60 -8.73
N ILE A 145 -20.02 10.48 -9.43
CA ILE A 145 -19.41 10.27 -10.74
C ILE A 145 -20.37 10.76 -11.82
N ILE A 146 -19.87 11.57 -12.74
CA ILE A 146 -20.65 12.20 -13.81
C ILE A 146 -19.94 11.92 -15.14
N PRO A 147 -20.60 11.29 -16.13
CA PRO A 147 -20.09 11.22 -17.50
C PRO A 147 -19.78 12.60 -18.06
N THR A 148 -18.66 12.76 -18.76
CA THR A 148 -18.31 14.03 -19.42
C THR A 148 -18.96 14.18 -20.79
N GLU A 149 -19.37 13.06 -21.40
CA GLU A 149 -20.00 12.99 -22.71
C GLU A 149 -21.40 12.36 -22.63
N GLN A 150 -22.19 12.55 -23.68
CA GLN A 150 -23.50 11.91 -23.80
C GLN A 150 -23.34 10.40 -24.02
N ILE A 151 -23.95 9.59 -23.16
CA ILE A 151 -24.00 8.14 -23.28
C ILE A 151 -25.40 7.73 -23.71
N ASN A 152 -25.52 7.14 -24.91
CA ASN A 152 -26.81 6.70 -25.46
C ASN A 152 -27.36 5.44 -24.77
N ASP A 153 -26.48 4.57 -24.24
CA ASP A 153 -26.90 3.40 -23.48
C ASP A 153 -27.22 3.78 -22.02
N GLU A 154 -28.52 3.88 -21.73
CA GLU A 154 -29.03 4.21 -20.39
C GLU A 154 -28.59 3.22 -19.30
N LYS A 155 -28.28 1.96 -19.64
CA LYS A 155 -27.78 1.00 -18.64
C LYS A 155 -26.35 1.33 -18.26
N ILE A 156 -25.50 1.63 -19.24
CA ILE A 156 -24.10 2.02 -18.99
C ILE A 156 -24.03 3.34 -18.23
N LYS A 157 -24.84 4.32 -18.62
CA LYS A 157 -24.95 5.60 -17.92
C LYS A 157 -25.29 5.41 -16.44
N LYS A 158 -26.34 4.62 -16.14
CA LYS A 158 -26.73 4.32 -14.75
C LYS A 158 -25.67 3.53 -13.99
N GLU A 159 -24.96 2.62 -14.64
CA GLU A 159 -23.86 1.87 -14.02
C GLU A 159 -22.71 2.80 -13.61
N ILE A 160 -22.36 3.77 -14.46
CA ILE A 160 -21.34 4.79 -14.16
C ILE A 160 -21.79 5.71 -13.02
N GLU A 161 -23.01 6.25 -13.08
CA GLU A 161 -23.52 7.19 -12.07
C GLU A 161 -23.67 6.55 -10.68
N ASN A 162 -23.98 5.25 -10.62
CA ASN A 162 -24.11 4.48 -9.38
C ASN A 162 -22.83 3.75 -8.97
N PHE A 163 -21.75 3.89 -9.72
CA PHE A 163 -20.50 3.18 -9.45
C PHE A 163 -19.95 3.59 -8.08
N LYS A 164 -19.51 2.59 -7.30
CA LYS A 164 -18.78 2.77 -6.05
C LYS A 164 -17.44 2.06 -6.16
N PHE A 165 -16.37 2.80 -5.86
CA PHE A 165 -15.05 2.19 -5.74
C PHE A 165 -15.02 1.30 -4.50
N PHE A 166 -14.25 0.21 -4.53
CA PHE A 166 -14.11 -0.71 -3.40
C PHE A 166 -13.62 0.01 -2.14
N VAL A 167 -12.82 1.07 -2.29
CA VAL A 167 -12.39 1.92 -1.16
C VAL A 167 -13.53 2.61 -0.43
N GLN A 168 -14.69 2.82 -1.06
CA GLN A 168 -15.82 3.50 -0.42
C GLN A 168 -16.62 2.60 0.53
N TYR A 169 -16.49 1.27 0.41
CA TYR A 169 -17.33 0.33 1.16
C TYR A 169 -16.60 -0.89 1.72
N GLY A 170 -15.41 -1.22 1.21
CA GLY A 170 -14.57 -2.26 1.79
C GLY A 170 -14.15 -1.90 3.21
N ASN A 171 -14.00 -2.90 4.07
CA ASN A 171 -13.67 -2.69 5.48
C ASN A 171 -12.74 -3.80 5.97
N PHE A 172 -11.54 -3.42 6.40
CA PHE A 172 -10.49 -4.34 6.82
C PHE A 172 -10.08 -4.15 8.29
N LYS A 173 -10.97 -3.61 9.13
CA LYS A 173 -10.71 -3.36 10.57
C LYS A 173 -10.24 -4.59 11.35
N ASN A 174 -10.46 -5.79 10.83
CA ASN A 174 -10.04 -7.06 11.43
C ASN A 174 -8.87 -7.75 10.70
N PHE A 175 -8.15 -7.06 9.80
CA PHE A 175 -7.04 -7.65 9.04
C PHE A 175 -5.98 -8.31 9.92
N GLU A 176 -5.65 -7.71 11.06
CA GLU A 176 -4.70 -8.29 12.02
C GLU A 176 -5.16 -9.62 12.63
N LYS A 177 -6.47 -9.90 12.59
CA LYS A 177 -7.07 -11.17 13.04
C LYS A 177 -7.08 -12.24 11.96
N TYR A 178 -6.71 -11.90 10.72
CA TYR A 178 -6.58 -12.89 9.66
C TYR A 178 -5.39 -13.80 9.97
N ASN A 179 -5.72 -15.07 10.20
CA ASN A 179 -4.77 -16.13 10.55
C ASN A 179 -4.44 -16.99 9.33
N ASN A 180 -3.35 -17.75 9.41
CA ASN A 180 -2.93 -18.72 8.38
C ASN A 180 -2.70 -18.07 7.00
N GLY A 181 -2.11 -16.88 6.97
CA GLY A 181 -1.70 -16.23 5.72
C GLY A 181 -0.48 -16.91 5.11
N GLU A 182 -0.47 -17.06 3.79
CA GLU A 182 0.71 -17.44 3.02
C GLU A 182 1.49 -16.17 2.65
N PHE A 183 2.74 -16.07 3.09
CA PHE A 183 3.61 -14.93 2.81
C PHE A 183 4.69 -15.29 1.79
N SER A 184 4.99 -14.37 0.87
CA SER A 184 6.13 -14.49 -0.02
C SER A 184 6.95 -13.21 -0.05
N TYR A 185 8.26 -13.35 -0.21
CA TYR A 185 9.20 -12.23 -0.36
C TYR A 185 10.30 -12.61 -1.35
N ASN A 186 10.41 -11.84 -2.44
CA ASN A 186 11.50 -11.91 -3.40
C ASN A 186 12.37 -10.65 -3.28
N PRO A 187 13.57 -10.73 -2.66
CA PRO A 187 14.47 -9.59 -2.48
C PRO A 187 15.11 -9.08 -3.77
N GLU A 188 15.17 -9.88 -4.84
CA GLU A 188 15.80 -9.47 -6.10
C GLU A 188 14.93 -8.49 -6.91
N ALA A 189 13.60 -8.61 -6.77
CA ALA A 189 12.61 -7.76 -7.43
C ALA A 189 11.85 -6.83 -6.45
N PRO A 190 12.34 -6.68 -5.22
CA PRO A 190 11.59 -6.29 -4.01
C PRO A 190 10.07 -6.58 -3.96
N ILE A 191 9.64 -7.77 -4.38
CA ILE A 191 8.21 -8.14 -4.42
C ILE A 191 7.83 -8.90 -3.14
N TYR A 192 6.71 -8.54 -2.54
CA TYR A 192 6.13 -9.30 -1.42
C TYR A 192 4.63 -9.48 -1.58
N SER A 193 4.09 -10.55 -0.99
CA SER A 193 2.65 -10.81 -0.94
C SER A 193 2.23 -11.44 0.38
N ALA A 194 0.95 -11.24 0.71
CA ALA A 194 0.24 -11.94 1.77
C ALA A 194 -1.09 -12.43 1.20
N LYS A 195 -1.35 -13.73 1.27
CA LYS A 195 -2.55 -14.37 0.74
C LYS A 195 -3.31 -15.06 1.86
N TYR A 196 -4.62 -14.82 1.90
CA TYR A 196 -5.51 -15.36 2.90
C TYR A 196 -6.70 -16.05 2.21
N GLN A 197 -7.13 -17.18 2.77
CA GLN A 197 -8.38 -17.82 2.37
C GLN A 197 -9.52 -17.19 3.17
N LEU A 198 -10.43 -16.51 2.48
CA LEU A 198 -11.62 -15.90 3.07
C LEU A 198 -12.79 -16.90 3.07
N GLN A 199 -13.76 -16.65 3.95
CA GLN A 199 -15.04 -17.36 4.00
C GLN A 199 -16.11 -16.53 3.26
N ASN A 200 -17.25 -17.16 2.92
CA ASN A 200 -18.33 -16.46 2.20
C ASN A 200 -19.09 -15.42 3.06
N ASP A 201 -18.90 -15.45 4.38
CA ASP A 201 -19.52 -14.55 5.36
C ASP A 201 -18.60 -13.38 5.78
N ASP A 202 -17.44 -13.23 5.13
CA ASP A 202 -16.57 -12.05 5.25
C ASP A 202 -17.17 -10.80 4.59
#